data_AF-A0AAF0DUC5-F1
#
_entry.id   AF-A0AAF0DUC5-F1
#
_cell.length_a   1.000
_cell.length_b   1.000
_cell.length_c   1.000
_cell.angle_alpha   90.00
_cell.angle_beta   90.00
_cell.angle_gamma   90.00
#
_symmetry.space_group_name_H-M   'P 1'
#
loop_
_entity.id
_entity.type
_entity.pdbx_description
1 polymer ?
#
loop_
_entity_poly.entity_id
_entity_poly.type
_entity_poly.pdbx_seq_one_letter_code
_entity_poly.pdbx_strand_id
1 'polypeptide(L)'
;MQRSGVNASSVMGLKAELHAARQRAEQKREAPNKRARTEKLRFAEASHVDTPKETFSDDRLVVSRIKLQRKARTYAQIQEGRTSNRPAEGLVDWDLKAGEDADYTASDASDVDRPASPPPDDPDDPLVEHVDEFGRTRMVRRSELPRAPTPEDDEPGAIYGPATSFPVYQRAPHQLEVRPPRPLSPEPEHFDADWEIRTRGAAFYKFDANEDVRRAQQRDLQALRDETQARRAERGAAPITERRTTLGAARRASRQRVIDAHRTSVR
;
A
#
# COMPACT_ATOMS: atom_id res chain seq x y z
N MET A 1 33.12 53.46 -26.94
CA MET A 1 33.59 52.31 -27.74
C MET A 1 32.39 51.55 -28.25
N GLN A 2 32.04 51.76 -29.52
CA GLN A 2 30.89 51.12 -30.17
C GLN A 2 31.30 49.68 -30.56
N ARG A 3 30.50 48.68 -30.15
CA ARG A 3 30.68 47.29 -30.59
C ARG A 3 30.11 47.15 -31.99
N SER A 4 30.97 47.02 -32.99
CA SER A 4 30.57 46.73 -34.37
C SER A 4 29.93 45.33 -34.43
N GLY A 5 28.65 45.29 -34.77
CA GLY A 5 27.95 44.04 -35.08
C GLY A 5 28.61 43.38 -36.29
N VAL A 6 29.09 42.15 -36.12
CA VAL A 6 29.60 41.33 -37.21
C VAL A 6 28.39 40.89 -38.04
N ASN A 7 28.23 41.45 -39.23
CA ASN A 7 27.18 41.05 -40.17
C ASN A 7 27.42 39.61 -40.63
N ALA A 8 26.45 38.72 -40.36
CA ALA A 8 26.48 37.29 -40.69
C ALA A 8 26.44 36.95 -42.20
N SER A 9 26.64 37.94 -43.07
CA SER A 9 26.55 37.81 -44.53
C SER A 9 27.90 37.70 -45.25
N SER A 10 29.03 37.71 -44.53
CA SER A 10 30.36 37.55 -45.12
C SER A 10 30.98 36.19 -44.78
N VAL A 11 31.51 35.50 -45.79
CA VAL A 11 32.19 34.19 -45.68
C VAL A 11 33.30 34.20 -44.61
N MET A 12 33.95 35.35 -44.42
CA MET A 12 34.98 35.53 -43.39
C MET A 12 34.40 35.59 -41.98
N GLY A 13 33.19 36.12 -41.82
CA GLY A 13 32.43 36.11 -40.57
C GLY A 13 32.02 34.69 -40.17
N LEU A 14 31.47 33.92 -41.13
CA LEU A 14 31.14 32.50 -40.92
C LEU A 14 32.38 31.66 -40.58
N LYS A 15 33.51 31.92 -41.24
CA LYS A 15 34.77 31.22 -40.94
C LYS A 15 35.29 31.55 -39.53
N ALA A 16 35.19 32.81 -39.11
CA ALA A 16 35.55 33.23 -37.77
C ALA A 16 34.63 32.62 -36.71
N GLU A 17 33.33 32.54 -36.99
CA GLU A 17 32.34 31.96 -36.10
C GLU A 17 32.51 30.43 -35.95
N LEU A 18 32.79 29.73 -37.05
CA LEU A 18 33.08 28.29 -37.05
C LEU A 18 34.37 27.99 -36.30
N HIS A 19 35.40 28.82 -36.46
CA HIS A 19 36.63 28.71 -35.71
C HIS A 19 36.43 28.95 -34.21
N ALA A 20 35.65 29.96 -33.83
CA ALA A 20 35.30 30.22 -32.43
C ALA A 20 34.46 29.09 -31.81
N ALA A 21 33.55 28.48 -32.58
CA ALA A 21 32.78 27.32 -32.15
C ALA A 21 33.67 26.08 -31.92
N ARG A 22 34.69 25.85 -32.76
CA ARG A 22 35.68 24.77 -32.58
C ARG A 22 36.50 24.95 -31.31
N GLN A 23 37.01 26.16 -31.05
CA GLN A 23 37.77 26.45 -29.83
C GLN A 23 36.93 26.26 -28.56
N ARG A 24 35.65 26.65 -28.57
CA ARG A 24 34.73 26.38 -27.45
C ARG A 24 34.46 24.89 -27.23
N ALA A 25 34.45 24.09 -28.30
CA ALA A 25 34.29 22.65 -28.21
C ALA A 25 35.56 21.96 -27.67
N GLU A 26 36.75 22.44 -28.04
CA GLU A 26 38.03 21.99 -27.49
C GLU A 26 38.16 22.33 -26.00
N GLN A 27 37.80 23.55 -25.60
CA GLN A 27 37.75 23.93 -24.17
C GLN A 27 36.76 23.08 -23.37
N LYS A 28 35.62 22.68 -23.96
CA LYS A 28 34.69 21.72 -23.33
C LYS A 28 35.23 20.29 -23.25
N ARG A 29 36.18 19.91 -24.11
CA ARG A 29 36.86 18.60 -24.05
C ARG A 29 37.95 18.57 -22.98
N GLU A 30 38.63 19.69 -22.76
CA GLU A 30 39.68 19.84 -21.73
C GLU A 30 39.12 20.09 -20.32
N ALA A 31 37.89 20.56 -20.19
CA ALA A 31 37.22 20.63 -18.88
C ALA A 31 37.07 19.21 -18.30
N PRO A 32 37.45 18.96 -17.02
CA PRO A 32 37.34 17.64 -16.42
C PRO A 32 35.86 17.24 -16.34
N ASN A 33 35.49 16.30 -17.21
CA ASN A 33 34.16 15.71 -17.28
C ASN A 33 33.93 14.95 -15.96
N LYS A 34 33.27 15.57 -14.97
CA LYS A 34 32.72 14.86 -13.80
C LYS A 34 31.53 14.02 -14.24
N ARG A 35 31.78 13.02 -15.08
CA ARG A 35 30.85 11.92 -15.32
C ARG A 35 30.94 11.04 -14.08
N ALA A 36 29.84 10.92 -13.36
CA ALA A 36 29.66 9.91 -12.34
C ALA A 36 30.05 8.56 -12.96
N ARG A 37 31.12 7.95 -12.45
CA ARG A 37 31.45 6.57 -12.76
C ARG A 37 30.25 5.74 -12.32
N THR A 38 29.55 5.13 -13.27
CA THR A 38 28.77 3.93 -12.97
C THR A 38 29.77 2.83 -12.66
N GLU A 39 30.15 2.74 -11.39
CA GLU A 39 30.89 1.60 -10.84
C GLU A 39 30.07 0.35 -11.18
N LYS A 40 30.69 -0.53 -11.95
CA LYS A 40 30.16 -1.86 -12.26
C LYS A 40 29.91 -2.57 -10.93
N LEU A 41 28.68 -3.05 -10.73
CA LEU A 41 28.29 -3.92 -9.63
C LEU A 41 29.28 -5.09 -9.52
N ARG A 42 30.25 -4.96 -8.62
CA ARG A 42 30.90 -6.07 -7.97
C ARG A 42 30.06 -6.33 -6.72
N PHE A 43 29.46 -7.51 -6.63
CA PHE A 43 28.95 -8.02 -5.36
C PHE A 43 30.15 -8.18 -4.41
N ALA A 44 30.46 -7.09 -3.72
CA ALA A 44 31.33 -7.11 -2.57
C ALA A 44 30.48 -7.58 -1.39
N GLU A 45 30.94 -8.68 -0.80
CA GLU A 45 30.67 -9.19 0.54
C GLU A 45 30.15 -8.10 1.48
N ALA A 46 28.96 -8.34 2.05
CA ALA A 46 28.18 -7.39 2.81
C ALA A 46 29.04 -6.58 3.80
N SER A 47 29.35 -5.33 3.43
CA SER A 47 29.89 -4.37 4.37
C SER A 47 28.86 -4.13 5.45
N HIS A 48 29.21 -4.54 6.66
CA HIS A 48 28.54 -4.21 7.91
C HIS A 48 28.03 -2.77 7.82
N VAL A 49 26.71 -2.59 7.81
CA VAL A 49 26.11 -1.27 7.91
C VAL A 49 26.46 -0.81 9.32
N ASP A 50 27.47 0.06 9.44
CA ASP A 50 27.78 0.78 10.67
C ASP A 50 26.62 1.73 10.97
N THR A 51 25.55 1.17 11.50
CA THR A 51 24.56 1.92 12.25
C THR A 51 25.30 2.59 13.41
N PRO A 52 25.09 3.89 13.67
CA PRO A 52 25.70 4.52 14.83
C PRO A 52 25.27 3.72 16.06
N LYS A 53 26.25 3.15 16.76
CA LYS A 53 26.01 2.46 18.03
C LYS A 53 25.45 3.48 19.01
N GLU A 54 24.13 3.49 19.18
CA GLU A 54 23.51 4.22 20.28
C GLU A 54 24.15 3.72 21.58
N THR A 55 24.88 4.61 22.25
CA THR A 55 25.40 4.35 23.59
C THR A 55 24.22 4.38 24.55
N PHE A 56 23.60 3.22 24.75
CA PHE A 56 22.61 3.05 25.80
C PHE A 56 23.24 3.41 27.14
N SER A 57 22.47 4.06 28.02
CA SER A 57 22.92 4.30 29.39
C SER A 57 23.30 2.98 30.07
N ASP A 58 24.34 3.02 30.91
CA ASP A 58 24.86 1.83 31.60
C ASP A 58 23.76 1.08 32.37
N ASP A 59 22.79 1.81 32.94
CA ASP A 59 21.62 1.23 33.62
C ASP A 59 20.77 0.35 32.68
N ARG A 60 20.58 0.77 31.43
CA ARG A 60 19.81 0.01 30.43
C ARG A 60 20.56 -1.26 30.02
N LEU A 61 21.91 -1.19 29.96
CA LEU A 61 22.77 -2.32 29.67
C LEU A 61 22.78 -3.36 30.79
N VAL A 62 22.74 -2.92 32.05
CA VAL A 62 22.65 -3.82 33.21
C VAL A 62 21.28 -4.54 33.22
N VAL A 63 20.19 -3.80 33.00
CA VAL A 63 18.84 -4.39 32.94
C VAL A 63 18.71 -5.36 31.77
N SER A 64 19.26 -5.04 30.60
CA SER A 64 19.24 -5.94 29.44
C SER A 64 20.05 -7.21 29.68
N ARG A 65 21.23 -7.11 30.31
CA ARG A 65 22.08 -8.25 30.67
C ARG A 65 21.38 -9.21 31.63
N ILE A 66 20.71 -8.69 32.66
CA ILE A 66 19.94 -9.50 33.61
C ILE A 66 18.81 -10.25 32.91
N LYS A 67 18.07 -9.59 32.01
CA LYS A 67 16.99 -10.22 31.23
C LYS A 67 17.52 -11.30 30.30
N LEU A 68 18.66 -11.06 29.66
CA LEU A 68 19.29 -12.03 28.75
C LEU A 68 19.77 -13.26 29.51
N GLN A 69 20.40 -13.09 30.68
CA GLN A 69 20.80 -14.21 31.55
C GLN A 69 19.60 -15.06 32.01
N ARG A 70 18.48 -14.42 32.36
CA ARG A 70 17.24 -15.14 32.69
C ARG A 70 16.74 -15.98 31.52
N LYS A 71 16.67 -15.40 30.32
CA LYS A 71 16.26 -16.13 29.10
C LYS A 71 17.21 -17.28 28.80
N ALA A 72 18.52 -17.07 28.86
CA ALA A 72 19.51 -18.12 28.61
C ALA A 72 19.35 -19.30 29.58
N ARG A 73 19.11 -19.04 30.86
CA ARG A 73 18.82 -20.10 31.85
C ARG A 73 17.54 -20.86 31.50
N THR A 74 16.48 -20.17 31.08
CA THR A 74 15.23 -20.84 30.67
C THR A 74 15.42 -21.69 29.42
N TYR A 75 16.18 -21.22 28.42
CA TYR A 75 16.50 -22.03 27.24
C TYR A 75 17.35 -23.26 27.58
N ALA A 76 18.33 -23.14 28.49
CA ALA A 76 19.09 -24.31 28.95
C ALA A 76 18.19 -25.34 29.65
N GLN A 77 17.20 -24.89 30.43
CA GLN A 77 16.21 -25.78 31.06
C GLN A 77 15.31 -26.46 30.04
N ILE A 78 14.93 -25.77 28.95
CA ILE A 78 14.17 -26.34 27.83
C ILE A 78 15.00 -27.40 27.11
N GLN A 79 16.27 -27.12 26.78
CA GLN A 79 17.18 -28.07 26.13
C GLN A 79 17.46 -29.31 26.99
N GLU A 80 17.55 -29.16 28.31
CA GLU A 80 17.70 -30.27 29.25
C GLU A 80 16.39 -31.08 29.46
N GLY A 81 15.28 -30.68 28.84
CA GLY A 81 13.97 -31.32 29.00
C GLY A 81 13.37 -31.15 30.41
N ARG A 82 13.89 -30.20 31.20
CA ARG A 82 13.46 -29.92 32.58
C ARG A 82 12.44 -28.80 32.65
N THR A 83 11.44 -28.82 31.77
CA THR A 83 10.32 -27.90 31.86
C THR A 83 9.29 -28.49 32.81
N SER A 84 8.89 -27.74 33.84
CA SER A 84 7.62 -27.99 34.49
C SER A 84 6.52 -27.73 33.46
N ASN A 85 5.37 -28.41 33.57
CA ASN A 85 4.21 -28.33 32.66
C ASN A 85 3.58 -26.93 32.47
N ARG A 86 4.28 -25.85 32.83
CA ARG A 86 3.91 -24.48 32.56
C ARG A 86 4.96 -23.88 31.63
N PRO A 87 4.69 -23.79 30.31
CA PRO A 87 5.58 -23.02 29.44
C PRO A 87 5.67 -21.61 30.02
N ALA A 88 6.89 -21.14 30.29
CA ALA A 88 7.12 -19.74 30.57
C ALA A 88 6.59 -18.96 29.36
N GLU A 89 5.53 -18.18 29.59
CA GLU A 89 4.74 -17.42 28.62
C GLU A 89 5.53 -17.05 27.33
N GLY A 90 5.25 -17.75 26.23
CA GLY A 90 5.70 -17.36 24.89
C GLY A 90 7.13 -17.72 24.46
N LEU A 91 7.85 -18.62 25.17
CA LEU A 91 9.11 -19.17 24.66
C LEU A 91 8.86 -20.35 23.70
N VAL A 92 9.33 -20.22 22.46
CA VAL A 92 9.30 -21.26 21.44
C VAL A 92 10.65 -21.99 21.42
N ASP A 93 10.61 -23.32 21.47
CA ASP A 93 11.75 -24.17 21.15
C ASP A 93 11.83 -24.35 19.64
N TRP A 94 12.85 -23.77 19.01
CA TRP A 94 13.03 -23.83 17.55
C TRP A 94 13.53 -25.19 17.07
N ASP A 95 14.21 -25.95 17.93
CA ASP A 95 14.75 -27.27 17.57
C ASP A 95 13.62 -28.31 17.52
N LEU A 96 12.65 -28.24 18.44
CA LEU A 96 11.41 -29.02 18.40
C LEU A 96 10.47 -28.59 17.28
N LYS A 97 10.30 -27.27 17.08
CA LYS A 97 9.39 -26.74 16.05
C LYS A 97 9.78 -27.15 14.64
N ALA A 98 11.08 -27.22 14.35
CA ALA A 98 11.57 -27.67 13.05
C ALA A 98 11.24 -29.15 12.75
N GLY A 99 11.05 -29.98 13.78
CA GLY A 99 10.63 -31.38 13.62
C GLY A 99 9.13 -31.56 13.44
N GLU A 100 8.32 -30.71 14.09
CA GLU A 100 6.84 -30.77 14.07
C GLU A 100 6.24 -30.47 12.69
N ASP A 101 6.89 -29.61 11.90
CA ASP A 101 6.43 -29.24 10.55
C ASP A 101 6.48 -30.43 9.55
N ALA A 102 7.25 -31.49 9.84
CA ALA A 102 7.33 -32.67 8.98
C ALA A 102 6.10 -33.59 9.11
N ASP A 103 5.50 -33.67 10.29
CA ASP A 103 4.42 -34.61 10.60
C ASP A 103 3.02 -34.07 10.22
N TYR A 104 2.89 -32.75 10.04
CA TYR A 104 1.61 -32.10 9.67
C TYR A 104 1.14 -32.38 8.23
N THR A 105 1.99 -32.93 7.37
CA THR A 105 1.66 -33.17 5.95
C THR A 105 0.97 -34.51 5.67
N ALA A 106 0.90 -35.42 6.65
CA ALA A 106 0.41 -36.77 6.43
C ALA A 106 -1.01 -37.05 6.99
N SER A 107 -1.54 -36.20 7.88
CA SER A 107 -2.77 -36.49 8.64
C SER A 107 -4.00 -35.68 8.25
N ASP A 108 -3.95 -34.84 7.22
CA ASP A 108 -5.05 -33.93 6.84
C ASP A 108 -5.77 -34.36 5.54
N ALA A 109 -6.05 -35.67 5.43
CA ALA A 109 -6.70 -36.27 4.25
C ALA A 109 -8.19 -36.61 4.47
N SER A 110 -8.81 -36.14 5.57
CA SER A 110 -10.21 -36.46 5.90
C SER A 110 -11.12 -35.24 6.12
N ASP A 111 -10.74 -34.07 5.61
CA ASP A 111 -11.61 -32.89 5.68
C ASP A 111 -12.53 -32.80 4.45
N VAL A 112 -13.83 -32.98 4.68
CA VAL A 112 -14.92 -32.94 3.70
C VAL A 112 -15.26 -31.50 3.31
N ASP A 113 -14.66 -30.50 3.97
CA ASP A 113 -14.91 -29.07 3.72
C ASP A 113 -13.86 -28.40 2.81
N ARG A 114 -13.13 -29.22 2.02
CA ARG A 114 -12.20 -28.68 1.02
C ARG A 114 -13.03 -27.98 -0.08
N PRO A 115 -12.86 -26.65 -0.31
CA PRO A 115 -13.57 -25.98 -1.37
C PRO A 115 -13.25 -26.67 -2.68
N ALA A 116 -14.30 -27.05 -3.41
CA ALA A 116 -14.18 -27.72 -4.70
C ALA A 116 -13.16 -26.94 -5.56
N SER A 117 -12.15 -27.65 -6.04
CA SER A 117 -11.16 -27.08 -6.95
C SER A 117 -11.88 -26.38 -8.10
N PRO A 118 -11.48 -25.15 -8.50
CA PRO A 118 -12.20 -24.41 -9.51
C PRO A 118 -12.38 -25.28 -10.77
N PRO A 119 -13.57 -25.27 -11.39
CA PRO A 119 -13.82 -26.04 -12.59
C PRO A 119 -12.80 -25.67 -13.68
N PRO A 120 -12.44 -26.61 -14.57
CA PRO A 120 -11.52 -26.33 -15.66
C PRO A 120 -12.01 -25.13 -16.49
N ASP A 121 -11.08 -24.42 -17.14
CA ASP A 121 -11.37 -23.26 -17.99
C ASP A 121 -12.26 -23.65 -19.19
N ASP A 122 -13.58 -23.72 -18.98
CA ASP A 122 -14.54 -24.01 -20.04
C ASP A 122 -14.66 -22.77 -20.95
N PRO A 123 -14.35 -22.86 -22.25
CA PRO A 123 -14.43 -21.72 -23.16
C PRO A 123 -15.87 -21.19 -23.38
N ASP A 124 -16.87 -21.99 -22.99
CA ASP A 124 -18.29 -21.70 -23.19
C ASP A 124 -18.93 -20.93 -22.01
N ASP A 125 -18.19 -20.65 -20.92
CA ASP A 125 -18.73 -19.93 -19.76
C ASP A 125 -18.61 -18.40 -19.90
N PRO A 126 -19.73 -17.65 -20.03
CA PRO A 126 -19.69 -16.20 -20.21
C PRO A 126 -19.23 -15.45 -18.97
N LEU A 127 -18.32 -14.48 -19.14
CA LEU A 127 -17.95 -13.54 -18.08
C LEU A 127 -19.10 -12.56 -17.79
N VAL A 128 -19.47 -12.46 -16.51
CA VAL A 128 -20.53 -11.59 -15.99
C VAL A 128 -19.93 -10.57 -15.01
N GLU A 129 -20.50 -9.36 -14.96
CA GLU A 129 -20.12 -8.36 -13.96
C GLU A 129 -20.79 -8.70 -12.62
N HIS A 130 -19.97 -8.90 -11.58
CA HIS A 130 -20.43 -9.19 -10.23
C HIS A 130 -19.90 -8.17 -9.23
N VAL A 131 -20.74 -7.83 -8.25
CA VAL A 131 -20.37 -6.97 -7.12
C VAL A 131 -19.93 -7.86 -5.99
N ASP A 132 -18.62 -7.86 -5.73
CA ASP A 132 -18.00 -8.53 -4.57
C ASP A 132 -18.54 -7.95 -3.25
N GLU A 133 -18.38 -8.68 -2.14
CA GLU A 133 -18.84 -8.32 -0.78
C GLU A 133 -18.35 -6.93 -0.33
N PHE A 134 -17.19 -6.53 -0.86
CA PHE A 134 -16.58 -5.22 -0.62
C PHE A 134 -17.14 -4.08 -1.50
N GLY A 135 -18.23 -4.32 -2.23
CA GLY A 135 -18.86 -3.35 -3.14
C GLY A 135 -18.03 -3.05 -4.40
N ARG A 136 -17.05 -3.89 -4.73
CA ARG A 136 -16.18 -3.72 -5.90
C ARG A 136 -16.74 -4.52 -7.07
N THR A 137 -16.83 -3.93 -8.27
CA THR A 137 -17.22 -4.69 -9.46
C THR A 137 -16.03 -5.47 -10.04
N ARG A 138 -16.19 -6.78 -10.18
CA ARG A 138 -15.21 -7.71 -10.77
C ARG A 138 -15.87 -8.48 -11.92
N MET A 139 -15.07 -8.83 -12.92
CA MET A 139 -15.49 -9.75 -13.98
C MET A 139 -15.23 -11.16 -13.49
N VAL A 140 -16.27 -11.97 -13.40
CA VAL A 140 -16.25 -13.33 -12.87
C VAL A 140 -17.03 -14.21 -13.85
N ARG A 141 -16.63 -15.46 -14.02
CA ARG A 141 -17.38 -16.41 -14.87
C ARG A 141 -18.76 -16.67 -14.28
N ARG A 142 -19.76 -17.03 -15.10
CA ARG A 142 -21.11 -17.24 -14.58
C ARG A 142 -21.18 -18.43 -13.63
N SER A 143 -20.35 -19.46 -13.82
CA SER A 143 -20.26 -20.62 -12.92
C SER A 143 -19.65 -20.30 -11.55
N GLU A 144 -18.74 -19.33 -11.48
CA GLU A 144 -18.07 -18.90 -10.24
C GLU A 144 -18.96 -17.98 -9.38
N LEU A 145 -20.09 -17.52 -9.93
CA LEU A 145 -21.04 -16.75 -9.16
C LEU A 145 -21.74 -17.63 -8.14
N PRO A 146 -21.93 -17.16 -6.89
CA PRO A 146 -22.76 -17.85 -5.92
C PRO A 146 -24.15 -18.11 -6.54
N ARG A 147 -24.50 -19.40 -6.70
CA ARG A 147 -25.84 -19.79 -7.18
C ARG A 147 -26.84 -19.32 -6.14
N ALA A 148 -27.77 -18.45 -6.54
CA ALA A 148 -28.90 -18.10 -5.69
C ALA A 148 -29.66 -19.39 -5.33
N PRO A 149 -30.10 -19.57 -4.07
CA PRO A 149 -30.81 -20.78 -3.67
C PRO A 149 -32.08 -20.90 -4.52
N THR A 150 -32.15 -21.93 -5.35
CA THR A 150 -33.36 -22.30 -6.08
C THR A 150 -34.22 -23.21 -5.20
N PRO A 151 -35.55 -23.06 -5.19
CA PRO A 151 -36.45 -23.92 -4.39
C PRO A 151 -36.52 -25.37 -4.89
N GLU A 152 -35.67 -25.77 -5.84
CA GLU A 152 -35.61 -27.10 -6.44
C GLU A 152 -34.43 -27.94 -5.92
N ASP A 153 -33.49 -27.34 -5.16
CA ASP A 153 -32.38 -28.08 -4.52
C ASP A 153 -32.82 -28.76 -3.20
N ASP A 154 -34.13 -28.88 -2.96
CA ASP A 154 -34.70 -29.69 -1.88
C ASP A 154 -34.56 -31.19 -2.26
N GLU A 155 -33.49 -31.83 -1.77
CA GLU A 155 -33.28 -33.29 -1.84
C GLU A 155 -34.61 -34.07 -1.63
N PRO A 156 -35.05 -34.92 -2.58
CA PRO A 156 -36.30 -35.68 -2.46
C PRO A 156 -36.14 -36.76 -1.38
N GLY A 157 -36.36 -36.36 -0.12
CA GLY A 157 -36.12 -37.17 1.07
C GLY A 157 -35.71 -36.38 2.31
N ALA A 158 -35.35 -35.09 2.15
CA ALA A 158 -35.14 -34.20 3.28
C ALA A 158 -36.47 -33.98 4.02
N ILE A 159 -36.62 -34.62 5.18
CA ILE A 159 -37.70 -34.30 6.12
C ILE A 159 -37.38 -32.92 6.70
N TYR A 160 -37.83 -31.88 6.01
CA TYR A 160 -37.93 -30.55 6.60
C TYR A 160 -39.12 -30.59 7.57
N GLY A 161 -38.88 -31.13 8.76
CA GLY A 161 -39.78 -30.88 9.88
C GLY A 161 -39.97 -29.37 10.01
N PRO A 162 -41.14 -28.88 10.45
CA PRO A 162 -41.28 -27.45 10.72
C PRO A 162 -40.23 -27.09 11.78
N ALA A 163 -39.10 -26.56 11.33
CA ALA A 163 -38.01 -26.09 12.16
C ALA A 163 -38.46 -24.77 12.79
N THR A 164 -39.51 -24.84 13.59
CA THR A 164 -40.14 -23.70 14.24
C THR A 164 -39.27 -23.11 15.33
N SER A 165 -38.22 -23.82 15.76
CA SER A 165 -37.20 -23.23 16.62
C SER A 165 -35.92 -24.07 16.63
N PHE A 166 -34.94 -23.72 15.81
CA PHE A 166 -33.55 -23.94 16.21
C PHE A 166 -33.25 -22.89 17.28
N PRO A 167 -32.66 -23.23 18.45
CA PRO A 167 -32.18 -22.23 19.39
C PRO A 167 -30.97 -21.53 18.76
N VAL A 168 -31.23 -20.57 17.88
CA VAL A 168 -30.22 -19.64 17.38
C VAL A 168 -29.81 -18.84 18.60
N TYR A 169 -28.57 -19.02 19.04
CA TYR A 169 -27.98 -18.20 20.09
C TYR A 169 -27.95 -16.75 19.61
N GLN A 170 -29.02 -16.00 19.91
CA GLN A 170 -29.08 -14.57 19.71
C GLN A 170 -28.28 -13.95 20.84
N ARG A 171 -26.96 -13.83 20.64
CA ARG A 171 -26.17 -12.94 21.50
C ARG A 171 -26.78 -11.56 21.32
N ALA A 172 -27.47 -11.06 22.34
CA ALA A 172 -27.88 -9.66 22.36
C ALA A 172 -26.63 -8.85 21.98
N PRO A 173 -26.68 -8.03 20.91
CA PRO A 173 -25.55 -7.23 20.54
C PRO A 173 -25.15 -6.50 21.81
N HIS A 174 -23.90 -6.65 22.21
CA HIS A 174 -23.36 -5.88 23.31
C HIS A 174 -23.64 -4.44 22.92
N GLN A 175 -24.63 -3.83 23.58
CA GLN A 175 -24.88 -2.41 23.44
C GLN A 175 -23.66 -1.79 24.08
N LEU A 176 -22.63 -1.57 23.26
CA LEU A 176 -21.61 -0.60 23.60
C LEU A 176 -22.41 0.61 24.01
N GLU A 177 -22.27 1.04 25.26
CA GLU A 177 -22.81 2.32 25.68
C GLU A 177 -22.26 3.32 24.68
N VAL A 178 -23.10 3.70 23.71
CA VAL A 178 -22.74 4.69 22.73
C VAL A 178 -22.58 5.92 23.59
N ARG A 179 -21.33 6.22 23.93
CA ARG A 179 -20.99 7.41 24.70
C ARG A 179 -21.76 8.52 24.00
N PRO A 180 -22.74 9.16 24.68
CA PRO A 180 -23.53 10.19 24.04
C PRO A 180 -22.54 11.16 23.42
N PRO A 181 -22.75 11.57 22.15
CA PRO A 181 -21.81 12.46 21.49
C PRO A 181 -21.49 13.57 22.47
N ARG A 182 -20.20 13.76 22.76
CA ARG A 182 -19.74 14.81 23.67
C ARG A 182 -20.50 16.07 23.24
N PRO A 183 -21.26 16.74 24.13
CA PRO A 183 -22.00 17.92 23.74
C PRO A 183 -21.01 18.84 23.04
N LEU A 184 -21.36 19.25 21.81
CA LEU A 184 -20.49 20.02 20.93
C LEU A 184 -19.99 21.22 21.73
N SER A 185 -18.80 21.09 22.27
CA SER A 185 -18.23 22.08 23.17
C SER A 185 -17.86 23.25 22.26
N PRO A 186 -18.11 24.51 22.64
CA PRO A 186 -17.72 25.65 21.81
C PRO A 186 -16.18 25.83 21.72
N GLU A 187 -15.42 24.96 22.38
CA GLU A 187 -13.97 24.95 22.25
C GLU A 187 -13.56 24.42 20.88
N PRO A 188 -12.59 25.07 20.22
CA PRO A 188 -12.10 24.59 18.93
C PRO A 188 -11.37 23.25 19.12
N GLU A 189 -12.04 22.14 18.81
CA GLU A 189 -11.49 20.77 18.76
C GLU A 189 -10.56 20.58 17.55
N HIS A 190 -9.58 21.48 17.42
CA HIS A 190 -8.62 21.46 16.34
C HIS A 190 -7.62 20.32 16.52
N PHE A 191 -7.31 19.63 15.44
CA PHE A 191 -6.27 18.60 15.42
C PHE A 191 -4.92 19.17 15.90
N ASP A 192 -4.41 18.64 17.01
CA ASP A 192 -3.07 18.94 17.48
C ASP A 192 -2.07 18.01 16.78
N ALA A 193 -1.23 18.62 15.97
CA ALA A 193 -0.17 17.93 15.28
C ALA A 193 0.79 17.26 16.27
N ASP A 194 1.04 17.79 17.46
CA ASP A 194 2.09 17.27 18.34
C ASP A 194 1.74 15.91 18.96
N TRP A 195 0.46 15.53 18.97
CA TRP A 195 -0.02 14.25 19.52
C TRP A 195 -0.05 13.12 18.48
N GLU A 196 0.22 13.41 17.21
CA GLU A 196 0.21 12.42 16.13
C GLU A 196 1.58 11.74 15.97
N ILE A 197 1.62 10.44 16.27
CA ILE A 197 2.82 9.61 16.28
C ILE A 197 3.13 9.01 14.89
N ARG A 198 2.14 8.97 13.98
CA ARG A 198 2.33 8.45 12.63
C ARG A 198 3.19 9.37 11.77
N THR A 199 3.89 8.76 10.81
CA THR A 199 4.62 9.49 9.76
C THR A 199 3.67 10.35 8.93
N ARG A 200 3.92 11.65 8.90
CA ARG A 200 3.16 12.63 8.11
C ARG A 200 3.70 12.71 6.70
N GLY A 201 2.82 12.94 5.73
CA GLY A 201 3.22 13.09 4.32
C GLY A 201 4.05 14.36 4.08
N ALA A 202 4.76 14.40 2.95
CA ALA A 202 5.64 15.52 2.56
C ALA A 202 4.92 16.88 2.39
N ALA A 203 3.59 16.88 2.27
CA ALA A 203 2.76 18.08 2.14
C ALA A 203 2.03 18.45 3.45
N PHE A 204 2.47 17.91 4.59
CA PHE A 204 1.88 18.25 5.88
C PHE A 204 2.24 19.68 6.30
N TYR A 205 1.23 20.45 6.71
CA TYR A 205 1.37 21.81 7.23
C TYR A 205 0.73 21.89 8.63
N LYS A 206 1.49 22.37 9.62
CA LYS A 206 1.01 22.55 11.00
C LYS A 206 0.43 23.95 11.15
N PHE A 207 -0.86 24.05 11.45
CA PHE A 207 -1.51 25.32 11.78
C PHE A 207 -1.18 25.77 13.19
N ASP A 208 -1.28 27.08 13.43
CA ASP A 208 -1.19 27.66 14.76
C ASP A 208 -2.37 27.24 15.66
N ALA A 209 -2.16 27.27 16.98
CA ALA A 209 -3.20 27.07 17.97
C ALA A 209 -4.12 28.30 18.08
N ASN A 210 -3.60 29.49 17.80
CA ASN A 210 -4.38 30.72 17.77
C ASN A 210 -5.31 30.74 16.53
N GLU A 211 -6.61 30.90 16.76
CA GLU A 211 -7.66 30.87 15.74
C GLU A 211 -7.50 31.96 14.67
N ASP A 212 -7.07 33.16 15.05
CA ASP A 212 -6.90 34.26 14.08
C ASP A 212 -5.72 34.00 13.14
N VAL A 213 -4.61 33.53 13.71
CA VAL A 213 -3.39 33.18 12.96
C VAL A 213 -3.65 31.99 12.04
N ARG A 214 -4.33 30.96 12.56
CA ARG A 214 -4.78 29.81 11.79
C ARG A 214 -5.65 30.22 10.61
N ARG A 215 -6.61 31.12 10.83
CA ARG A 215 -7.50 31.61 9.78
C ARG A 215 -6.75 32.38 8.70
N ALA A 216 -5.75 33.17 9.08
CA ALA A 216 -4.86 33.82 8.12
C ALA A 216 -4.07 32.78 7.30
N GLN A 217 -3.45 31.80 7.97
CA GLN A 217 -2.73 30.70 7.31
C GLN A 217 -3.63 29.91 6.33
N GLN A 218 -4.89 29.64 6.70
CA GLN A 218 -5.85 28.98 5.83
C GLN A 218 -6.18 29.82 4.59
N ARG A 219 -6.34 31.14 4.74
CA ARG A 219 -6.57 32.04 3.60
C ARG A 219 -5.37 32.08 2.67
N ASP A 220 -4.16 32.13 3.20
CA ASP A 220 -2.94 32.12 2.40
C ASP A 220 -2.78 30.82 1.60
N LEU A 221 -3.03 29.66 2.22
CA LEU A 221 -3.03 28.36 1.55
C LEU A 221 -4.11 28.27 0.46
N GLN A 222 -5.28 28.87 0.71
CA GLN A 222 -6.35 28.92 -0.28
C GLN A 222 -5.98 29.79 -1.47
N ALA A 223 -5.37 30.95 -1.25
CA ALA A 223 -4.87 31.81 -2.32
C ALA A 223 -3.81 31.10 -3.19
N LEU A 224 -2.85 30.39 -2.57
CA LEU A 224 -1.87 29.58 -3.28
C LEU A 224 -2.54 28.45 -4.08
N ARG A 225 -3.56 27.80 -3.52
CA ARG A 225 -4.33 26.78 -4.22
C ARG A 225 -5.00 27.36 -5.46
N ASP A 226 -5.66 28.50 -5.33
CA ASP A 226 -6.38 29.15 -6.44
C ASP A 226 -5.40 29.58 -7.54
N GLU A 227 -4.23 30.10 -7.18
CA GLU A 227 -3.15 30.41 -8.14
C GLU A 227 -2.67 29.16 -8.87
N THR A 228 -2.42 28.05 -8.15
CA THR A 228 -2.00 26.80 -8.81
C THR A 228 -3.09 26.22 -9.71
N GLN A 229 -4.36 26.39 -9.35
CA GLN A 229 -5.48 25.96 -10.17
C GLN A 229 -5.60 26.81 -11.44
N ALA A 230 -5.47 28.14 -11.33
CA ALA A 230 -5.44 29.04 -12.47
C ALA A 230 -4.31 28.69 -13.44
N ARG A 231 -3.07 28.54 -12.94
CA ARG A 231 -1.91 28.13 -13.76
C ARG A 231 -2.09 26.76 -14.42
N ARG A 232 -2.82 25.83 -13.78
CA ARG A 232 -3.14 24.51 -14.35
C ARG A 232 -4.21 24.61 -15.44
N ALA A 233 -5.23 25.44 -15.23
CA ALA A 233 -6.27 25.70 -16.21
C ALA A 233 -5.69 26.37 -17.47
N GLU A 234 -4.80 27.37 -17.31
CA GLU A 234 -4.07 28.01 -18.40
C GLU A 234 -3.23 27.00 -19.22
N ARG A 235 -2.64 26.01 -18.55
CA ARG A 235 -1.88 24.93 -19.21
C ARG A 235 -2.77 23.84 -19.82
N GLY A 236 -4.10 24.00 -19.81
CA GLY A 236 -5.05 23.01 -20.34
C GLY A 236 -5.13 21.72 -19.53
N ALA A 237 -4.67 21.72 -18.26
CA ALA A 237 -4.77 20.54 -17.42
C ALA A 237 -6.21 20.41 -16.90
N ALA A 238 -6.96 19.47 -17.48
CA ALA A 238 -8.30 19.14 -16.97
C ALA A 238 -8.26 18.82 -15.46
N PRO A 239 -9.24 19.30 -14.68
CA PRO A 239 -9.30 19.05 -13.25
C PRO A 239 -9.32 17.54 -12.96
N ILE A 240 -8.71 17.15 -11.83
CA ILE A 240 -8.51 15.75 -11.46
C ILE A 240 -9.84 14.98 -11.39
N THR A 241 -10.93 15.66 -11.02
CA THR A 241 -12.29 15.11 -10.96
C THR A 241 -12.76 14.65 -12.34
N GLU A 242 -12.65 15.51 -13.35
CA GLU A 242 -12.98 15.19 -14.74
C GLU A 242 -12.06 14.11 -15.30
N ARG A 243 -10.77 14.11 -14.97
CA ARG A 243 -9.86 13.01 -15.35
C ARG A 243 -10.30 11.66 -14.77
N ARG A 244 -10.79 11.63 -13.53
CA ARG A 244 -11.27 10.38 -12.89
C ARG A 244 -12.57 9.89 -13.51
N THR A 245 -13.51 10.78 -13.82
CA THR A 245 -14.79 10.40 -14.45
C THR A 245 -14.57 9.93 -15.89
N THR A 246 -13.73 10.62 -16.66
CA THR A 246 -13.38 10.23 -18.04
C THR A 246 -12.63 8.91 -18.09
N LEU A 247 -11.62 8.70 -17.24
CA LEU A 247 -10.89 7.42 -17.15
C LEU A 247 -11.82 6.29 -16.69
N GLY A 248 -12.70 6.55 -15.72
CA GLY A 248 -13.71 5.59 -15.27
C GLY A 248 -14.70 5.23 -16.39
N ALA A 249 -15.18 6.21 -17.16
CA ALA A 249 -16.03 5.99 -18.32
C ALA A 249 -15.30 5.20 -19.43
N ALA A 250 -14.05 5.54 -19.73
CA ALA A 250 -13.23 4.82 -20.69
C ALA A 250 -13.00 3.36 -20.29
N ARG A 251 -12.74 3.10 -19.00
CA ARG A 251 -12.61 1.74 -18.44
C ARG A 251 -13.93 0.95 -18.52
N ARG A 252 -15.07 1.59 -18.28
CA ARG A 252 -16.39 0.96 -18.47
C ARG A 252 -16.65 0.64 -19.94
N ALA A 253 -16.35 1.57 -20.84
CA ALA A 253 -16.49 1.34 -22.28
C ALA A 253 -15.58 0.20 -22.78
N SER A 254 -14.33 0.11 -22.30
CA SER A 254 -13.44 -1.01 -22.66
C SER A 254 -13.96 -2.34 -22.12
N ARG A 255 -14.50 -2.38 -20.89
CA ARG A 255 -15.13 -3.57 -20.32
C ARG A 255 -16.35 -4.00 -21.12
N GLN A 256 -17.21 -3.06 -21.51
CA GLN A 256 -18.40 -3.35 -22.32
C GLN A 256 -18.02 -4.00 -23.66
N ARG A 257 -16.95 -3.52 -24.32
CA ARG A 257 -16.45 -4.13 -25.55
C ARG A 257 -15.99 -5.58 -25.37
N VAL A 258 -15.37 -5.91 -24.24
CA VAL A 258 -14.96 -7.29 -23.93
C VAL A 258 -16.19 -8.18 -23.73
N ILE A 259 -17.20 -7.69 -23.01
CA ILE A 259 -18.47 -8.40 -22.82
C ILE A 259 -19.17 -8.63 -24.16
N ASP A 260 -19.27 -7.59 -24.99
CA ASP A 260 -19.95 -7.68 -26.28
C ASP A 260 -19.21 -8.61 -27.25
N ALA A 261 -17.87 -8.58 -27.26
CA ALA A 261 -17.06 -9.51 -28.06
C ALA A 261 -17.28 -10.97 -27.64
N HIS A 262 -17.28 -11.26 -26.34
CA HIS A 262 -17.54 -12.61 -25.82
C HIS A 262 -18.98 -13.06 -26.09
N ARG A 263 -19.95 -12.14 -26.07
CA ARG A 263 -21.34 -12.44 -26.46
C ARG A 263 -21.48 -12.73 -27.95
N THR A 264 -20.70 -12.09 -28.80
CA THR A 264 -20.72 -12.34 -30.24
C THR A 264 -20.01 -13.62 -30.65
N SER A 265 -19.02 -14.11 -29.89
CA SER A 265 -18.32 -15.36 -30.23
C SER A 265 -19.06 -16.62 -29.79
N VAL A 266 -19.99 -16.49 -28.83
CA VAL A 266 -20.80 -17.61 -28.28
C VAL A 266 -22.09 -17.83 -29.10
N ARG A 267 -22.35 -17.02 -30.12
CA ARG A 267 -23.53 -17.12 -30.99
C ARG A 267 -23.17 -17.64 -32.38
#